data_AF-A0AAW2MHW3-F1
#
_entry.id   AF-A0AAW2MHW3-F1
#
_cell.length_a   1.000
_cell.length_b   1.000
_cell.length_c   1.000
_cell.angle_alpha   90.00
_cell.angle_beta   90.00
_cell.angle_gamma   90.00
#
_symmetry.space_group_name_H-M   'P 1'
#
loop_
_entity.id
_entity.type
_entity.pdbx_description
1 polymer ?
#
loop_
_entity_poly.entity_id
_entity_poly.type
_entity_poly.pdbx_seq_one_letter_code
_entity_poly.pdbx_strand_id
1 'polypeptide(L)'
;MESFVGAHVHRAATESAAAVEKWRRQRRTLERMPSHLAEALLRTYFAAASFFLLLEVFKYSVEEIDLRGMANLKEVDLSRCSKITDAGIRHLLSIPALEKLCISQTGVTADGVAGLASLTNLFMLDLGGLPVTDSALSSLQVLKKLKHLDLWGSEISNEGAVLLKTFRA
;
A
#
# COMPACT_ATOMS: atom_id res chain seq x y z
N MET A 1 5.68 29.13 25.30
CA MET A 1 5.95 29.65 23.93
C MET A 1 6.39 28.50 23.00
N GLU A 2 5.70 27.35 23.06
CA GLU A 2 6.11 26.13 22.36
C GLU A 2 5.20 25.77 21.16
N SER A 3 4.32 26.67 20.72
CA SER A 3 3.29 26.36 19.72
C SER A 3 3.58 26.83 18.30
N PHE A 4 4.74 27.43 18.01
CA PHE A 4 4.99 28.00 16.68
C PHE A 4 5.98 27.21 15.81
N VAL A 5 6.99 26.57 16.42
CA VAL A 5 8.04 25.85 15.67
C VAL A 5 7.58 24.46 15.23
N GLY A 6 6.87 23.72 16.09
CA GLY A 6 6.36 22.37 15.76
C GLY A 6 5.33 22.36 14.61
N ALA A 7 4.49 23.40 14.54
CA ALA A 7 3.50 23.54 13.47
C ALA A 7 4.14 23.84 12.10
N HIS A 8 5.25 24.58 12.07
CA HIS A 8 5.96 24.90 10.82
C HIS A 8 6.69 23.69 10.25
N VAL A 9 7.33 22.87 11.09
CA VAL A 9 8.01 21.65 10.64
C VAL A 9 7.00 20.62 10.13
N HIS A 10 5.85 20.50 10.80
CA HIS A 10 4.75 19.65 10.36
C HIS A 10 4.19 20.09 8.99
N ARG A 11 4.02 21.40 8.78
CA ARG A 11 3.55 21.95 7.51
C ARG A 11 4.60 21.73 6.40
N ALA A 12 5.86 22.09 6.64
CA ALA A 12 6.95 21.95 5.67
C ALA A 12 7.20 20.49 5.23
N ALA A 13 7.06 19.52 6.14
CA ALA A 13 7.25 18.10 5.81
C ALA A 13 6.06 17.48 5.05
N THR A 14 4.89 18.13 5.06
CA THR A 14 3.66 17.68 4.38
C THR A 14 3.28 18.56 3.18
N GLU A 15 4.04 19.63 2.92
CA GLU A 15 3.77 20.63 1.89
C GLU A 15 3.94 20.11 0.45
N SER A 16 4.76 19.07 0.22
CA SER A 16 4.92 18.47 -1.11
C SER A 16 5.42 17.03 -1.07
N ALA A 17 5.11 16.26 -2.11
CA ALA A 17 5.64 14.91 -2.32
C ALA A 17 7.18 14.87 -2.28
N ALA A 18 7.85 15.93 -2.74
CA ALA A 18 9.31 16.06 -2.68
C ALA A 18 9.84 16.22 -1.25
N ALA A 19 9.14 16.96 -0.39
CA ALA A 19 9.50 17.12 1.03
C ALA A 19 9.33 15.80 1.80
N VAL A 20 8.25 15.07 1.51
CA VAL A 20 7.99 13.73 2.05
C VAL A 20 9.08 12.75 1.63
N GLU A 21 9.47 12.74 0.36
CA GLU A 21 10.51 11.82 -0.12
C GLU A 21 11.90 12.15 0.41
N LYS A 22 12.22 13.45 0.58
CA LYS A 22 13.44 13.90 1.25
C LYS A 22 13.51 13.36 2.68
N TRP A 23 12.41 13.39 3.41
CA TRP A 23 12.33 12.87 4.77
C TRP A 23 12.43 11.34 4.82
N ARG A 24 11.78 10.62 3.91
CA ARG A 24 11.88 9.14 3.79
C ARG A 24 13.31 8.69 3.56
N ARG A 25 14.08 9.41 2.72
CA ARG A 25 15.51 9.13 2.50
C ARG A 25 16.34 9.32 3.76
N GLN A 26 16.09 10.39 4.52
CA GLN A 26 16.76 10.65 5.79
C GLN A 26 16.44 9.56 6.82
N ARG A 27 15.19 9.13 6.93
CA ARG A 27 14.78 8.03 7.82
C ARG A 27 15.44 6.70 7.48
N ARG A 28 15.45 6.29 6.21
CA ARG A 28 16.14 5.06 5.75
C ARG A 28 17.65 5.10 6.03
N THR A 29 18.24 6.29 6.05
CA THR A 29 19.65 6.49 6.39
C THR A 29 19.87 6.32 7.90
N LEU A 30 18.99 6.88 8.73
CA LEU A 30 19.01 6.73 10.18
C LEU A 30 18.79 5.28 10.64
N GLU A 31 17.88 4.54 9.98
CA GLU A 31 17.61 3.12 10.26
C GLU A 31 18.78 2.19 9.90
N ARG A 32 19.72 2.66 9.06
CA ARG A 32 20.93 1.92 8.67
C ARG A 32 22.17 2.28 9.50
N MET A 33 22.07 3.26 10.41
CA MET A 33 23.20 3.70 11.23
C MET A 33 23.39 2.82 12.47
N PRO A 34 24.64 2.67 12.96
CA PRO A 34 24.92 2.01 14.23
C PRO A 34 24.15 2.67 15.38
N SER A 35 23.65 1.86 16.32
CA SER A 35 22.71 2.29 17.38
C SER A 35 23.17 3.52 18.18
N HIS A 36 24.46 3.66 18.46
CA HIS A 36 25.02 4.80 19.19
C HIS A 36 25.01 6.12 18.39
N LEU A 37 25.14 6.04 17.07
CA LEU A 37 25.10 7.18 16.15
C LEU A 37 23.66 7.60 15.86
N ALA A 38 22.76 6.64 15.72
CA ALA A 38 21.32 6.88 15.66
C ALA A 38 20.84 7.55 16.95
N GLU A 39 21.25 7.06 18.13
CA GLU A 39 20.82 7.61 19.43
C GLU A 39 21.31 9.04 19.66
N ALA A 40 22.54 9.39 19.24
CA ALA A 40 23.06 10.75 19.33
C ALA A 40 22.26 11.74 18.46
N LEU A 41 21.90 11.34 17.23
CA LEU A 41 21.09 12.16 16.32
C LEU A 41 19.63 12.25 16.79
N LEU A 42 19.07 11.15 17.29
CA LEU A 42 17.74 11.13 17.87
C LEU A 42 17.68 12.05 19.09
N ARG A 43 18.66 12.04 20.00
CA ARG A 43 18.70 12.97 21.15
C ARG A 43 18.74 14.45 20.75
N THR A 44 19.41 14.80 19.65
CA THR A 44 19.40 16.18 19.12
C THR A 44 18.10 16.56 18.41
N TYR A 45 17.32 15.59 17.93
CA TYR A 45 16.10 15.79 17.16
C TYR A 45 14.81 15.65 18.01
N PHE A 46 14.86 14.86 19.10
CA PHE A 46 13.73 14.54 19.99
C PHE A 46 13.38 15.61 21.03
N ALA A 47 14.05 16.77 21.01
CA ALA A 47 13.55 17.94 21.73
C ALA A 47 12.24 18.49 21.10
N ALA A 48 11.87 18.05 19.90
CA ALA A 48 10.59 18.37 19.28
C ALA A 48 9.66 17.15 19.31
N ALA A 49 8.66 17.19 20.20
CA ALA A 49 7.61 16.19 20.38
C ALA A 49 6.68 16.07 19.14
N SER A 50 7.20 15.56 18.02
CA SER A 50 6.44 15.39 16.77
C SER A 50 6.67 14.05 16.07
N PHE A 51 7.54 13.19 16.61
CA PHE A 51 7.80 11.89 15.99
C PHE A 51 6.59 10.92 16.06
N PHE A 52 5.81 10.99 17.14
CA PHE A 52 4.63 10.13 17.32
C PHE A 52 3.46 10.54 16.40
N LEU A 53 3.24 11.85 16.20
CA LEU A 53 2.26 12.36 15.23
C LEU A 53 2.67 12.08 13.77
N LEU A 54 3.97 12.10 13.48
CA LEU A 54 4.46 11.84 12.13
C LEU A 54 4.08 10.43 11.64
N LEU A 55 4.22 9.39 12.48
CA LEU A 55 3.81 8.04 12.10
C LEU A 55 2.31 7.95 11.80
N GLU A 56 1.50 8.69 12.54
CA GLU A 56 0.05 8.74 12.36
C GLU A 56 -0.34 9.48 11.07
N VAL A 57 0.36 10.58 10.73
CA VAL A 57 0.20 11.31 9.46
C VAL A 57 0.74 10.51 8.26
N PHE A 58 1.81 9.73 8.46
CA PHE A 58 2.40 8.89 7.42
C PHE A 58 1.61 7.61 7.16
N LYS A 59 0.83 7.12 8.13
CA LYS A 59 -0.17 6.05 7.90
C LYS A 59 -1.18 6.42 6.79
N TYR A 60 -1.39 7.73 6.57
CA TYR A 60 -2.30 8.27 5.55
C TYR A 60 -1.60 8.85 4.31
N SER A 61 -0.29 8.73 4.12
CA SER A 61 0.43 9.52 3.09
C SER A 61 1.30 8.71 2.13
N VAL A 62 1.04 7.41 1.98
CA VAL A 62 1.69 6.62 0.93
C VAL A 62 0.78 6.63 -0.30
N GLU A 63 1.13 7.46 -1.28
CA GLU A 63 0.50 7.49 -2.61
C GLU A 63 1.14 6.46 -3.56
N GLU A 64 2.39 6.07 -3.30
CA GLU A 64 3.15 5.12 -4.11
C GLU A 64 4.06 4.22 -3.26
N ILE A 65 4.14 2.94 -3.62
CA ILE A 65 4.93 1.92 -2.92
C ILE A 65 6.06 1.44 -3.85
N ASP A 66 7.31 1.81 -3.56
CA ASP A 66 8.48 1.33 -4.30
C ASP A 66 9.00 0.01 -3.70
N LEU A 67 8.77 -1.09 -4.41
CA LEU A 67 9.15 -2.45 -3.97
C LEU A 67 10.25 -3.07 -4.84
N ARG A 68 10.95 -2.27 -5.64
CA ARG A 68 11.99 -2.77 -6.55
C ARG A 68 13.06 -3.54 -5.78
N GLY A 69 13.31 -4.79 -6.20
CA GLY A 69 14.29 -5.69 -5.59
C GLY A 69 13.76 -6.59 -4.48
N MET A 70 12.50 -6.45 -4.04
CA MET A 70 11.88 -7.34 -3.05
C MET A 70 11.24 -8.57 -3.69
N ALA A 71 12.07 -9.36 -4.39
CA ALA A 71 11.62 -10.53 -5.15
C ALA A 71 11.01 -11.66 -4.30
N ASN A 72 11.21 -11.64 -2.98
CA ASN A 72 10.72 -12.67 -2.04
C ASN A 72 9.52 -12.21 -1.21
N LEU A 73 8.93 -11.05 -1.51
CA LEU A 73 7.76 -10.55 -0.79
C LEU A 73 6.55 -11.45 -1.09
N LYS A 74 6.01 -12.09 -0.05
CA LYS A 74 4.91 -13.04 -0.17
C LYS A 74 3.56 -12.47 0.24
N GLU A 75 3.55 -11.51 1.16
CA GLU A 75 2.31 -11.01 1.76
C GLU A 75 2.39 -9.48 1.83
N VAL A 76 1.33 -8.83 1.34
CA VAL A 76 1.18 -7.36 1.38
C VAL A 76 -0.23 -7.04 1.84
N ASP A 77 -0.33 -6.22 2.89
CA ASP A 77 -1.58 -5.68 3.39
C ASP A 77 -1.53 -4.15 3.35
N LEU A 78 -2.41 -3.57 2.53
CA LEU A 78 -2.61 -2.14 2.33
C LEU A 78 -4.06 -1.75 2.61
N SER A 79 -4.79 -2.61 3.31
CA SER A 79 -6.21 -2.41 3.59
C SER A 79 -6.42 -1.08 4.30
N ARG A 80 -7.45 -0.34 3.89
CA ARG A 80 -7.84 0.97 4.43
C ARG A 80 -6.82 2.09 4.20
N CYS A 81 -5.84 1.88 3.31
CA CYS A 81 -4.98 2.94 2.81
C CYS A 81 -5.64 3.67 1.64
N SER A 82 -6.61 4.54 1.92
CA SER A 82 -7.45 5.20 0.89
C SER A 82 -6.69 6.03 -0.16
N LYS A 83 -5.44 6.41 0.12
CA LYS A 83 -4.58 7.13 -0.85
C LYS A 83 -3.82 6.22 -1.82
N ILE A 84 -3.87 4.90 -1.63
CA ILE A 84 -3.28 3.95 -2.59
C ILE A 84 -4.15 3.89 -3.83
N THR A 85 -3.55 4.15 -4.98
CA THR A 85 -4.21 4.15 -6.30
C THR A 85 -3.60 3.07 -7.20
N ASP A 86 -4.09 2.95 -8.44
CA ASP A 86 -3.51 2.06 -9.47
C ASP A 86 -2.01 2.30 -9.68
N ALA A 87 -1.59 3.56 -9.66
CA ALA A 87 -0.18 3.92 -9.74
C ALA A 87 0.59 3.41 -8.53
N GLY A 88 -0.02 3.44 -7.34
CA GLY A 88 0.59 3.00 -6.10
C GLY A 88 0.80 1.49 -5.99
N ILE A 89 -0.03 0.69 -6.67
CA ILE A 89 0.13 -0.78 -6.72
C ILE A 89 0.95 -1.26 -7.92
N ARG A 90 1.36 -0.38 -8.85
CA ARG A 90 2.09 -0.75 -10.07
C ARG A 90 3.32 -1.62 -9.79
N HIS A 91 4.09 -1.30 -8.75
CA HIS A 91 5.31 -2.06 -8.44
C HIS A 91 5.00 -3.45 -7.87
N LEU A 92 3.83 -3.66 -7.24
CA LEU A 92 3.39 -4.98 -6.78
C LEU A 92 3.25 -5.95 -7.94
N LEU A 93 2.76 -5.47 -9.10
CA LEU A 93 2.56 -6.27 -10.31
C LEU A 93 3.85 -6.92 -10.83
N SER A 94 5.01 -6.43 -10.41
CA SER A 94 6.33 -6.96 -10.78
C SER A 94 6.89 -8.00 -9.79
N ILE A 95 6.11 -8.40 -8.78
CA ILE A 95 6.52 -9.35 -7.73
C ILE A 95 5.79 -10.68 -7.94
N PRO A 96 6.33 -11.59 -8.78
CA PRO A 96 5.66 -12.85 -9.08
C PRO A 96 5.56 -13.78 -7.86
N ALA A 97 6.36 -13.57 -6.81
CA ALA A 97 6.33 -14.39 -5.60
C ALA A 97 5.19 -14.03 -4.63
N LEU A 98 4.36 -13.02 -4.93
CA LEU A 98 3.30 -12.60 -4.04
C LEU A 98 2.19 -13.67 -3.94
N GLU A 99 1.86 -14.05 -2.72
CA GLU A 99 0.94 -15.11 -2.35
C GLU A 99 -0.34 -14.58 -1.69
N LYS A 100 -0.23 -13.48 -0.92
CA LYS A 100 -1.36 -12.79 -0.30
C LYS A 100 -1.33 -11.30 -0.58
N LEU A 101 -2.47 -10.76 -1.00
CA LEU A 101 -2.65 -9.32 -1.21
C LEU A 101 -3.99 -8.86 -0.61
N CYS A 102 -3.93 -7.90 0.31
CA CYS A 102 -5.11 -7.21 0.82
C CYS A 102 -5.03 -5.73 0.44
N ILE A 103 -5.98 -5.25 -0.35
CA ILE A 103 -6.08 -3.86 -0.81
C ILE A 103 -7.49 -3.30 -0.62
N SER A 104 -8.25 -3.88 0.33
CA SER A 104 -9.61 -3.45 0.61
C SER A 104 -9.66 -1.99 1.05
N GLN A 105 -10.71 -1.28 0.66
CA GLN A 105 -10.94 0.13 1.00
C GLN A 105 -9.74 1.05 0.63
N THR A 106 -9.12 0.80 -0.52
CA THR A 106 -8.12 1.68 -1.15
C THR A 106 -8.75 2.48 -2.30
N GLY A 107 -7.97 3.35 -2.94
CA GLY A 107 -8.36 4.09 -4.15
C GLY A 107 -8.00 3.37 -5.45
N VAL A 108 -7.79 2.05 -5.41
CA VAL A 108 -7.54 1.21 -6.61
C VAL A 108 -8.84 1.05 -7.39
N THR A 109 -8.77 1.20 -8.71
CA THR A 109 -9.91 1.12 -9.63
C THR A 109 -10.08 -0.29 -10.21
N ALA A 110 -11.17 -0.51 -10.96
CA ALA A 110 -11.37 -1.74 -11.72
C ALA A 110 -10.19 -2.07 -12.67
N ASP A 111 -9.58 -1.06 -13.29
CA ASP A 111 -8.44 -1.23 -14.20
C ASP A 111 -7.19 -1.66 -13.43
N GLY A 112 -6.94 -1.07 -12.26
CA GLY A 112 -5.87 -1.49 -11.36
C GLY A 112 -6.05 -2.94 -10.89
N VAL A 113 -7.28 -3.33 -10.56
CA VAL A 113 -7.63 -4.71 -10.21
C VAL A 113 -7.37 -5.67 -11.37
N ALA A 114 -7.74 -5.31 -12.60
CA ALA A 114 -7.47 -6.14 -13.78
C ALA A 114 -5.95 -6.40 -13.96
N GLY A 115 -5.10 -5.43 -13.62
CA GLY A 115 -3.64 -5.57 -13.63
C GLY A 115 -3.08 -6.65 -12.68
N LEU A 116 -3.81 -6.99 -11.61
CA LEU A 116 -3.43 -8.03 -10.65
C LEU A 116 -3.40 -9.43 -11.27
N ALA A 117 -3.95 -9.62 -12.47
CA ALA A 117 -3.87 -10.86 -13.25
C ALA A 117 -2.42 -11.36 -13.48
N SER A 118 -1.44 -10.47 -13.41
CA SER A 118 0.00 -10.81 -13.48
C SER A 118 0.50 -11.61 -12.27
N LEU A 119 -0.17 -11.54 -11.12
CA LEU A 119 0.25 -12.12 -9.84
C LEU A 119 -0.23 -13.57 -9.68
N THR A 120 0.17 -14.43 -10.59
CA THR A 120 -0.33 -15.82 -10.73
C THR A 120 -0.08 -16.74 -9.52
N ASN A 121 0.72 -16.32 -8.54
CA ASN A 121 0.97 -17.06 -7.29
C ASN A 121 0.01 -16.70 -6.15
N LEU A 122 -0.89 -15.73 -6.33
CA LEU A 122 -1.86 -15.36 -5.30
C LEU A 122 -2.77 -16.55 -4.93
N PHE A 123 -2.85 -16.83 -3.64
CA PHE A 123 -3.84 -17.72 -3.06
C PHE A 123 -4.89 -16.99 -2.21
N MET A 124 -4.58 -15.77 -1.77
CA MET A 124 -5.51 -14.90 -1.03
C MET A 124 -5.51 -13.49 -1.63
N LEU A 125 -6.69 -13.00 -1.98
CA LEU A 125 -6.90 -11.66 -2.53
C LEU A 125 -8.12 -11.01 -1.88
N ASP A 126 -7.92 -9.90 -1.16
CA ASP A 126 -8.99 -9.09 -0.60
C ASP A 126 -9.13 -7.77 -1.37
N LEU A 127 -10.28 -7.62 -2.06
CA LEU A 127 -10.68 -6.45 -2.85
C LEU A 127 -11.91 -5.74 -2.24
N GLY A 128 -12.24 -6.00 -0.99
CA GLY A 128 -13.46 -5.48 -0.36
C GLY A 128 -13.55 -3.95 -0.41
N GLY A 129 -14.68 -3.42 -0.85
CA GLY A 129 -14.95 -1.99 -0.96
C GLY A 129 -14.27 -1.31 -2.14
N LEU A 130 -13.74 -2.08 -3.11
CA LEU A 130 -13.26 -1.55 -4.39
C LEU A 130 -14.36 -1.65 -5.46
N PRO A 131 -14.37 -0.76 -6.46
CA PRO A 131 -15.35 -0.78 -7.56
C PRO A 131 -15.01 -1.88 -8.58
N VAL A 132 -15.00 -3.14 -8.16
CA VAL A 132 -14.70 -4.29 -9.03
C VAL A 132 -15.88 -4.55 -9.95
N THR A 133 -15.64 -4.51 -11.27
CA THR A 133 -16.65 -4.80 -12.30
C THR A 133 -16.54 -6.25 -12.81
N ASP A 134 -17.53 -6.71 -13.58
CA ASP A 134 -17.52 -8.02 -14.24
C ASP A 134 -16.27 -8.23 -15.12
N SER A 135 -15.84 -7.16 -15.82
CA SER A 135 -14.66 -7.20 -16.69
C SER A 135 -13.37 -7.37 -15.88
N ALA A 136 -13.25 -6.64 -14.77
CA ALA A 136 -12.12 -6.77 -13.85
C ALA A 136 -12.08 -8.18 -13.24
N LEU A 137 -13.22 -8.68 -12.76
CA LEU A 137 -13.32 -10.05 -12.23
C LEU A 137 -12.95 -11.10 -13.27
N SER A 138 -13.40 -10.93 -14.52
CA SER A 138 -13.09 -11.85 -15.62
C SER A 138 -11.57 -11.95 -15.86
N SER A 139 -10.85 -10.83 -15.76
CA SER A 139 -9.39 -10.78 -15.92
C SER A 139 -8.66 -11.59 -14.83
N LEU A 140 -9.22 -11.70 -13.63
CA LEU A 140 -8.63 -12.45 -12.52
C LEU A 140 -8.74 -13.97 -12.67
N GLN A 141 -9.50 -14.50 -13.65
CA GLN A 141 -9.67 -15.95 -13.86
C GLN A 141 -8.35 -16.69 -14.16
N VAL A 142 -7.29 -15.96 -14.53
CA VAL A 142 -5.93 -16.51 -14.72
C VAL A 142 -5.27 -16.91 -13.39
N LEU A 143 -5.73 -16.40 -12.25
CA LEU A 143 -5.20 -16.67 -10.91
C LEU A 143 -5.61 -18.06 -10.41
N LYS A 144 -5.10 -19.12 -11.04
CA LYS A 144 -5.49 -20.52 -10.77
C LYS A 144 -5.15 -21.05 -9.37
N LYS A 145 -4.32 -20.32 -8.62
CA LYS A 145 -3.97 -20.67 -7.22
C LYS A 145 -4.87 -20.01 -6.19
N LEU A 146 -5.78 -19.12 -6.61
CA LEU A 146 -6.63 -18.35 -5.72
C LEU A 146 -7.59 -19.27 -4.96
N LYS A 147 -7.57 -19.18 -3.63
CA LYS A 147 -8.43 -19.95 -2.71
C LYS A 147 -9.36 -19.04 -1.91
N HIS A 148 -8.95 -17.80 -1.69
CA HIS A 148 -9.71 -16.79 -0.96
C HIS A 148 -9.80 -15.53 -1.81
N LEU A 149 -11.04 -15.11 -2.09
CA LEU A 149 -11.36 -13.90 -2.83
C LEU A 149 -12.48 -13.16 -2.08
N ASP A 150 -12.19 -11.97 -1.57
CA ASP A 150 -13.20 -11.07 -1.00
C ASP A 150 -13.52 -9.96 -2.01
N LEU A 151 -14.82 -9.75 -2.21
CA LEU A 151 -15.42 -8.84 -3.19
C LEU A 151 -16.60 -8.07 -2.58
N TRP A 152 -16.70 -7.97 -1.25
CA TRP A 152 -17.76 -7.19 -0.63
C TRP A 152 -17.75 -5.75 -1.16
N GLY A 153 -18.92 -5.16 -1.41
CA GLY A 153 -19.00 -3.78 -1.91
C GLY A 153 -18.49 -3.58 -3.35
N SER A 154 -18.36 -4.65 -4.12
CA SER A 154 -18.06 -4.60 -5.56
C SER A 154 -19.29 -4.21 -6.40
N GLU A 155 -19.03 -3.91 -7.67
CA GLU A 155 -20.02 -3.57 -8.70
C GLU A 155 -20.29 -4.77 -9.64
N ILE A 156 -20.07 -6.00 -9.15
CA ILE A 156 -20.28 -7.23 -9.92
C ILE A 156 -21.79 -7.47 -10.08
N SER A 157 -22.22 -7.76 -11.31
CA SER A 157 -23.61 -8.11 -11.62
C SER A 157 -23.91 -9.59 -11.32
N ASN A 158 -25.18 -9.99 -11.43
CA ASN A 158 -25.56 -11.39 -11.32
C ASN A 158 -24.92 -12.25 -12.42
N GLU A 159 -24.73 -11.70 -13.61
CA GLU A 159 -24.04 -12.33 -14.74
C GLU A 159 -22.55 -12.51 -14.41
N GLY A 160 -21.87 -11.46 -13.92
CA GLY A 160 -20.49 -11.54 -13.49
C GLY A 160 -20.27 -12.51 -12.33
N ALA A 161 -21.20 -12.59 -11.38
CA ALA A 161 -21.14 -13.52 -10.25
C ALA A 161 -21.10 -15.00 -10.68
N VAL A 162 -21.57 -15.34 -11.89
CA VAL A 162 -21.43 -16.69 -12.45
C VAL A 162 -19.95 -17.08 -12.60
N LEU A 163 -19.06 -16.11 -12.86
CA LEU A 163 -17.62 -16.33 -13.00
C LEU A 163 -16.98 -16.78 -11.69
N LEU A 164 -17.58 -16.51 -10.52
CA LEU A 164 -17.05 -16.95 -9.22
C LEU A 164 -16.93 -18.48 -9.12
N LYS A 165 -17.71 -19.22 -9.91
CA LYS A 165 -17.60 -20.69 -10.00
C LYS A 165 -16.26 -21.14 -10.58
N THR A 166 -15.58 -20.30 -11.36
CA THR A 166 -14.29 -20.60 -11.99
C THR A 166 -13.10 -20.46 -11.03
N PHE A 167 -13.29 -19.79 -9.89
CA PHE A 167 -12.30 -19.61 -8.82
C PHE A 167 -12.34 -20.72 -7.76
N ARG A 168 -13.07 -21.82 -8.02
CA ARG A 168 -13.14 -22.96 -7.10
C ARG A 168 -11.85 -23.78 -7.17
N ALA A 169 -11.24 -24.01 -6.01
CA ALA A 169 -10.21 -25.02 -5.78
C ALA A 169 -10.78 -26.45 -5.82
#